data_AF-A0A3B9I3N1-F1
#
_entry.id   AF-A0A3B9I3N1-F1
#
_cell.length_a   1.000
_cell.length_b   1.000
_cell.length_c   1.000
_cell.angle_alpha   90.00
_cell.angle_beta   90.00
_cell.angle_gamma   90.00
#
_symmetry.space_group_name_H-M   'P 1'
#
loop_
_entity.id
_entity.type
_entity.pdbx_description
1 polymer ?
#
loop_
_entity_poly.entity_id
_entity_poly.type
_entity_poly.pdbx_seq_one_letter_code
_entity_poly.pdbx_strand_id
1 'polypeptide(L)' 'MKKITKIDELTRSQLSKNKLRVAAYARVSTDSDEQLESLKAQREHYENYIKSNPEWEFAGLYYDEGISGTKKEKRPE' A
#
# COMPACT_ATOMS: atom_id res chain seq x y z
N MET A 1 -22.83 35.49 20.59
CA MET A 1 -22.17 35.95 19.36
C MET A 1 -21.76 34.72 18.55
N LYS A 2 -22.24 34.56 17.31
CA LYS A 2 -21.93 33.36 16.50
C LYS A 2 -20.59 33.57 15.80
N LYS A 3 -19.59 32.73 16.07
CA LYS A 3 -18.33 32.69 15.30
C LYS A 3 -18.64 32.09 13.94
N ILE A 4 -18.55 32.89 12.89
CA ILE A 4 -18.67 32.44 11.51
C ILE A 4 -17.23 32.26 11.00
N THR A 5 -16.81 31.01 10.85
CA THR A 5 -15.53 30.68 10.22
C THR A 5 -15.77 30.56 8.73
N LYS A 6 -15.20 31.47 7.94
CA LYS A 6 -15.22 31.39 6.47
C LYS A 6 -14.22 30.32 6.05
N ILE A 7 -14.68 29.27 5.40
CA ILE A 7 -13.82 28.23 4.82
C ILE A 7 -13.39 28.78 3.45
N ASP A 8 -12.11 29.12 3.34
CA ASP A 8 -11.51 29.63 2.11
C ASP A 8 -11.51 28.51 1.05
N GLU A 9 -11.86 28.86 -0.19
CA GLU A 9 -11.92 27.95 -1.31
C GLU A 9 -10.51 27.42 -1.64
N LEU A 10 -10.28 26.12 -1.40
CA LEU A 10 -9.02 25.46 -1.73
C LEU A 10 -8.68 25.69 -3.20
N THR A 11 -7.57 26.36 -3.47
CA THR A 11 -7.12 26.65 -4.83
C THR A 11 -6.91 25.34 -5.60
N ARG A 12 -7.25 25.32 -6.90
CA ARG A 12 -7.05 24.13 -7.78
C ARG A 12 -5.62 23.58 -7.75
N SER A 13 -4.63 24.44 -7.48
CA SER A 13 -3.22 24.06 -7.31
C SER A 13 -2.93 23.27 -6.03
N GLN A 14 -3.78 23.38 -5.00
CA GLN A 14 -3.75 22.52 -3.80
C GLN A 14 -4.46 21.19 -4.04
N LEU A 15 -5.55 21.19 -4.83
CA LEU A 15 -6.26 19.96 -5.21
C LEU A 15 -5.42 19.05 -6.15
N SER A 16 -4.56 19.63 -6.99
CA SER A 16 -3.74 18.89 -7.96
C SER A 16 -2.43 18.33 -7.40
N LYS A 17 -2.10 18.57 -6.12
CA LYS A 17 -0.84 18.10 -5.50
C LYS A 17 -0.97 16.76 -4.81
N ASN A 18 -2.17 16.21 -4.71
CA ASN A 18 -2.34 14.89 -4.11
C ASN A 18 -1.97 13.84 -5.14
N LYS A 19 -0.70 13.41 -5.10
CA LYS A 19 -0.27 12.17 -5.74
C LYS A 19 -1.16 11.03 -5.27
N LEU A 20 -1.51 10.12 -6.18
CA LEU A 20 -2.30 8.95 -5.82
C LEU A 20 -1.47 8.09 -4.87
N ARG A 21 -1.94 7.89 -3.64
CA ARG A 21 -1.25 7.05 -2.66
C ARG A 21 -1.50 5.59 -3.00
N VAL A 22 -0.45 4.86 -3.40
CA VAL A 22 -0.55 3.47 -3.86
C VAL A 22 0.27 2.56 -2.95
N ALA A 23 -0.33 1.45 -2.53
CA ALA A 23 0.34 0.39 -1.79
C ALA A 23 0.27 -0.93 -2.57
N ALA A 24 1.31 -1.76 -2.44
CA ALA A 24 1.34 -3.10 -3.03
C ALA A 24 1.05 -4.16 -1.97
N TYR A 25 0.35 -5.23 -2.35
CA TYR A 25 0.13 -6.42 -1.51
C TYR A 25 0.59 -7.67 -2.27
N ALA A 26 1.48 -8.47 -1.66
CA ALA A 26 2.00 -9.71 -2.24
C ALA A 26 1.85 -10.87 -1.25
N ARG A 27 1.49 -12.06 -1.72
CA ARG A 27 1.34 -13.25 -0.85
C ARG A 27 1.83 -14.50 -1.54
N VAL A 28 2.37 -15.42 -0.75
CA VAL A 28 2.67 -16.79 -1.18
C VAL A 28 1.86 -17.78 -0.38
N SER A 29 1.70 -19.00 -0.90
CA SER A 29 0.86 -20.02 -0.28
C SER A 29 1.67 -21.05 0.51
N THR A 30 2.97 -21.14 0.26
CA THR A 30 3.93 -21.98 0.96
C THR A 30 5.18 -21.18 1.32
N ASP A 31 5.86 -21.61 2.38
CA ASP A 31 7.13 -21.06 2.86
C ASP A 31 8.34 -21.69 2.12
N SER A 32 8.12 -22.21 0.91
CA SER A 32 9.19 -22.84 0.13
C SER A 32 10.15 -21.78 -0.39
N ASP A 33 11.46 -22.05 -0.41
CA ASP A 33 12.50 -21.11 -0.87
C ASP A 33 12.18 -20.49 -2.25
N GLU A 34 11.69 -21.30 -3.20
CA GLU A 34 11.27 -20.82 -4.53
C GLU A 34 10.12 -19.81 -4.47
N GLN A 35 9.20 -19.99 -3.53
CA GLN A 35 8.10 -19.07 -3.31
C GLN A 35 8.57 -17.80 -2.60
N LEU A 36 9.51 -17.89 -1.64
CA LEU A 36 10.11 -16.72 -1.01
C LEU A 36 10.88 -15.85 -2.01
N GLU A 37 11.62 -16.47 -2.92
CA GLU A 37 12.28 -15.77 -4.03
C GLU A 37 11.26 -15.13 -4.98
N SER A 38 10.17 -15.83 -5.31
CA SER A 38 9.06 -15.27 -6.09
C SER A 38 8.38 -14.08 -5.37
N LEU A 39 8.20 -14.16 -4.05
CA LEU A 39 7.63 -13.08 -3.24
C LEU A 39 8.56 -11.87 -3.27
N LYS A 40 9.86 -12.07 -3.07
CA LYS A 40 10.86 -11.01 -3.12
C LYS A 40 10.87 -10.32 -4.49
N ALA A 41 10.86 -11.10 -5.57
CA ALA A 41 10.78 -10.57 -6.93
C ALA A 41 9.49 -9.77 -7.18
N GLN A 42 8.34 -10.26 -6.72
CA GLN A 42 7.07 -9.52 -6.81
C GLN A 42 7.14 -8.20 -6.04
N ARG A 43 7.73 -8.20 -4.85
CA ARG A 43 7.83 -7.00 -4.01
C ARG A 43 8.70 -5.94 -4.66
N GLU A 44 9.87 -6.33 -5.15
CA GLU A 44 10.78 -5.42 -5.86
C GLU A 44 10.16 -4.90 -7.16
N HIS A 45 9.48 -5.75 -7.91
CA HIS A 45 8.81 -5.36 -9.15
C HIS A 45 7.75 -4.29 -8.90
N TYR A 46 6.82 -4.51 -7.97
CA TYR A 46 5.75 -3.56 -7.68
C TYR A 46 6.24 -2.30 -6.97
N GLU A 47 7.26 -2.41 -6.12
CA GLU A 47 7.88 -1.24 -5.50
C GLU A 47 8.47 -0.32 -6.58
N ASN A 48 9.27 -0.87 -7.49
CA ASN A 48 9.86 -0.08 -8.58
C ASN A 48 8.79 0.44 -9.55
N TYR A 49 7.77 -0.36 -9.85
CA TYR A 49 6.66 0.06 -10.69
C TYR A 49 5.93 1.27 -10.09
N ILE A 50 5.62 1.23 -8.78
CA ILE A 50 4.94 2.35 -8.12
C ILE A 50 5.85 3.57 -8.04
N LYS A 51 7.14 3.39 -7.69
CA LYS A 51 8.11 4.50 -7.59
C LYS A 51 8.42 5.15 -8.94
N SER A 52 8.33 4.40 -10.04
CA SER A 52 8.56 4.91 -11.40
C SER A 52 7.45 5.84 -11.89
N ASN A 53 6.25 5.78 -11.28
CA ASN A 53 5.13 6.65 -11.61
C ASN A 53 5.20 7.96 -10.80
N PRO A 54 5.52 9.12 -11.43
CA PRO A 54 5.66 10.39 -10.71
C PRO A 54 4.33 10.91 -10.14
N GLU A 55 3.21 10.44 -10.69
CA GLU A 55 1.85 10.73 -10.26
C GLU A 55 1.44 9.95 -9.00
N TRP A 56 2.22 8.93 -8.61
CA TRP A 56 1.93 8.08 -7.47
C TRP A 56 2.85 8.39 -6.29
N GLU A 57 2.33 8.20 -5.09
CA GLU A 57 3.07 8.22 -3.84
C GLU A 57 3.06 6.80 -3.28
N PHE A 58 4.26 6.23 -3.11
CA PHE A 58 4.41 4.91 -2.51
C PHE A 58 4.00 4.97 -1.03
N ALA A 59 2.85 4.38 -0.71
CA ALA A 59 2.28 4.37 0.64
C ALA A 59 2.78 3.18 1.48
N GLY A 60 3.35 2.15 0.84
CA GLY A 60 3.91 0.99 1.50
C GLY A 60 3.73 -0.30 0.71
N LEU A 61 4.35 -1.35 1.21
CA LEU A 61 4.22 -2.69 0.66
C LEU A 61 3.92 -3.66 1.81
N TYR A 62 2.86 -4.43 1.63
CA TYR A 62 2.37 -5.42 2.58
C TYR A 62 2.58 -6.81 1.98
N TYR A 63 2.99 -7.77 2.80
CA TYR A 63 3.19 -9.12 2.34
C TYR A 63 2.83 -10.14 3.39
N ASP A 64 2.31 -11.27 2.91
CA ASP A 64 1.99 -12.44 3.73
C ASP A 64 2.84 -13.62 3.26
N GLU A 65 3.71 -14.12 4.14
CA GLU A 65 4.59 -15.27 3.88
C GLU A 65 3.82 -16.61 3.89
N GLY A 66 2.50 -16.58 3.73
CA GLY A 66 1.72 -17.81 3.64
C GLY A 66 1.80 -18.66 4.89
N ILE A 67 1.58 -18.07 6.07
CA ILE A 67 1.31 -18.85 7.28
C ILE A 67 -0.03 -19.56 7.05
N SER A 68 0.05 -20.76 6.49
CA SER A 68 -0.98 -21.77 6.28
C SER A 68 -2.41 -21.31 6.56
N GLY A 69 -3.22 -21.17 5.50
CA GLY A 69 -4.65 -20.87 5.56
C GLY A 69 -5.53 -21.92 6.27
N THR A 70 -4.95 -22.80 7.09
CA THR A 70 -5.65 -23.83 7.87
C THR A 70 -5.60 -23.61 9.39
N LYS A 71 -4.81 -22.65 9.91
CA LYS A 71 -4.77 -22.41 11.37
C LYS A 71 -5.65 -21.23 11.76
N LYS A 72 -6.82 -21.56 12.31
CA LYS A 72 -7.77 -20.67 13.02
C LYS A 72 -7.17 -19.91 14.23
N GLU A 73 -5.89 -20.12 14.54
CA GLU A 73 -5.25 -19.71 15.80
C GLU A 73 -4.68 -18.28 15.82
N LYS A 74 -4.69 -17.53 14.70
CA LYS A 74 -4.26 -16.12 14.65
C LYS A 74 -5.41 -15.13 14.37
N ARG A 75 -6.60 -15.38 14.91
CA ARG A 75 -7.62 -14.33 15.09
C ARG A 75 -7.45 -13.76 16.50
N PRO A 76 -6.84 -12.57 16.69
CA PRO A 76 -7.09 -11.83 17.92
C PRO A 76 -8.57 -11.43 17.91
N GLU A 77 -9.26 -11.81 18.98
CA GLU A 77 -10.56 -11.27 19.39
C GLU A 77 -10.54 -9.74 19.56
#